data_AF-A0A1A8HSV9-F1
#
_entry.id   AF-A0A1A8HSV9-F1
#
_cell.length_a   1.000
_cell.length_b   1.000
_cell.length_c   1.000
_cell.angle_alpha   90.00
_cell.angle_beta   90.00
_cell.angle_gamma   90.00
#
_symmetry.space_group_name_H-M   'P 1'
#
loop_
_entity.id
_entity.type
_entity.pdbx_description
1 polymer ?
#
loop_
_entity_poly.entity_id
_entity_poly.type
_entity_poly.pdbx_seq_one_letter_code
_entity_poly.pdbx_strand_id
1 'polypeptide(L)'
;TEIPGSPIFIMQLAQHARHLEVQILADEYGNAISLFGRDCSIQRRHQKIIEEAPATIAPSSTLEQMERYAVRMAKMVGYVSAGTVEYLYSEDGS
;
A
#
# COMPACT_ATOMS: atom_id res chain seq x y z
N THR A 1 -8.06 12.00 -25.37
CA THR A 1 -7.67 11.05 -24.31
C THR A 1 -6.49 11.64 -23.57
N GLU A 2 -6.50 11.63 -22.24
CA GLU A 2 -5.42 12.25 -21.45
C GLU A 2 -4.06 11.55 -21.69
N ILE A 3 -4.05 10.23 -21.90
CA ILE A 3 -2.84 9.46 -22.21
C ILE A 3 -3.05 8.63 -23.48
N PRO A 4 -2.64 9.11 -24.67
CA PRO A 4 -2.75 8.37 -25.93
C PRO A 4 -1.92 7.08 -25.93
N GLY A 5 -2.50 5.98 -26.45
CA GLY A 5 -1.79 4.69 -26.60
C GLY A 5 -1.74 3.81 -25.35
N SER A 6 -2.16 4.31 -24.18
CA SER A 6 -2.25 3.49 -22.97
C SER A 6 -3.41 2.49 -23.06
N PRO A 7 -3.21 1.22 -22.68
CA PRO A 7 -4.32 0.30 -22.41
C PRO A 7 -5.28 0.88 -21.37
N ILE A 8 -6.55 0.49 -21.45
CA ILE A 8 -7.60 0.88 -20.51
C ILE A 8 -8.10 -0.38 -19.81
N PHE A 9 -8.24 -0.31 -18.50
CA PHE A 9 -8.93 -1.32 -17.70
C PHE A 9 -10.04 -0.67 -16.88
N ILE A 10 -11.03 -1.46 -16.50
CA ILE A 10 -12.14 -1.05 -15.63
C ILE A 10 -12.04 -1.86 -14.35
N MET A 11 -12.14 -1.19 -13.21
CA MET A 11 -12.17 -1.82 -11.89
C MET A 11 -13.35 -1.30 -11.07
N GLN A 12 -13.77 -2.10 -10.10
CA GLN A 12 -14.79 -1.68 -9.14
C GLN A 12 -14.27 -0.50 -8.30
N LEU A 13 -15.13 0.49 -8.07
CA LEU A 13 -14.83 1.61 -7.18
C LEU A 13 -14.97 1.15 -5.73
N ALA A 14 -13.87 1.14 -4.99
CA ALA A 14 -13.89 0.97 -3.54
C ALA A 14 -14.49 2.23 -2.89
N GLN A 15 -15.50 2.05 -2.06
CA GLN A 15 -16.15 3.13 -1.33
C GLN A 15 -15.67 3.15 0.12
N HIS A 16 -15.57 4.34 0.71
CA HIS A 16 -15.28 4.53 2.14
C HIS A 16 -13.99 3.85 2.69
N ALA A 17 -13.07 3.46 1.81
CA ALA A 17 -11.82 2.82 2.21
C ALA A 17 -10.78 3.81 2.77
N ARG A 18 -9.96 3.31 3.69
CA ARG A 18 -8.71 3.92 4.14
C ARG A 18 -7.59 3.60 3.16
N HIS A 19 -6.71 4.57 2.92
CA HIS A 19 -5.51 4.38 2.11
C HIS A 19 -4.34 4.11 3.05
N LEU A 20 -3.92 2.86 3.12
CA LEU A 20 -2.82 2.43 3.99
C LEU A 20 -1.64 1.99 3.15
N GLU A 21 -0.44 2.19 3.65
CA GLU A 21 0.78 1.89 2.92
C GLU A 21 1.75 1.13 3.80
N VAL A 22 2.47 0.15 3.26
CA VAL A 22 3.61 -0.48 3.94
C VAL A 22 4.89 -0.04 3.26
N GLN A 23 5.81 0.52 4.03
CA GLN A 23 7.16 0.81 3.56
C GLN A 23 7.97 -0.48 3.54
N ILE A 24 8.51 -0.84 2.36
CA ILE A 24 9.43 -1.96 2.18
C ILE A 24 10.84 -1.44 1.87
N LEU A 25 11.83 -2.22 2.27
CA LEU A 25 13.22 -2.06 1.86
C LEU A 25 13.78 -3.43 1.50
N ALA A 26 14.38 -3.55 0.33
CA ALA A 26 14.92 -4.81 -0.17
C ALA A 26 16.33 -4.64 -0.77
N ASP A 27 17.12 -5.70 -0.69
CA ASP A 27 18.49 -5.76 -1.20
C ASP A 27 18.63 -6.68 -2.42
N GLU A 28 19.81 -6.69 -3.03
CA GLU A 28 20.13 -7.53 -4.19
C GLU A 28 20.30 -9.02 -3.86
N TYR A 29 20.24 -9.39 -2.58
CA TYR A 29 20.44 -10.76 -2.09
C TYR A 29 19.11 -11.48 -1.81
N GLY A 30 17.97 -10.84 -2.13
CA GLY A 30 16.63 -11.39 -1.92
C GLY A 30 16.07 -11.17 -0.50
N ASN A 31 16.74 -10.35 0.32
CA ASN A 31 16.17 -9.93 1.59
C ASN A 31 15.20 -8.77 1.37
N ALA A 32 14.09 -8.80 2.08
CA ALA A 32 13.16 -7.69 2.14
C ALA A 32 12.54 -7.64 3.53
N ILE A 33 12.33 -6.42 4.03
CA ILE A 33 11.72 -6.14 5.33
C ILE A 33 10.61 -5.09 5.17
N SER A 34 9.63 -5.12 6.06
CA SER A 34 8.75 -3.98 6.34
C SER A 34 9.42 -3.08 7.37
N LEU A 35 9.24 -1.76 7.25
CA LEU A 35 9.63 -0.83 8.30
C LEU A 35 8.46 -0.58 9.24
N PHE A 36 7.36 -0.04 8.73
CA PHE A 36 6.05 0.12 9.37
C PHE A 36 5.03 0.49 8.28
N GLY A 37 3.77 0.66 8.68
CA GLY A 37 2.73 1.24 7.83
C GLY A 37 2.52 2.76 8.00
N ARG A 38 1.95 3.41 6.98
CA ARG A 38 1.42 4.79 7.01
C ARG A 38 -0.08 4.79 6.75
N ASP A 39 -0.80 5.72 7.37
CA ASP A 39 -2.17 6.07 7.01
C ASP A 39 -2.15 7.38 6.22
N CYS A 40 -2.52 7.30 4.94
CA CYS A 40 -2.54 8.41 3.99
C CYS A 40 -3.98 8.69 3.51
N SER A 41 -4.98 8.34 4.32
CA SER A 41 -6.40 8.44 3.96
C SER A 41 -6.90 9.87 3.78
N ILE A 42 -6.25 10.86 4.40
CA ILE A 42 -6.66 12.26 4.28
C ILE A 42 -6.12 12.83 2.97
N GLN A 43 -6.96 12.74 1.95
CA GLN A 43 -6.66 13.20 0.59
C GLN A 43 -7.71 14.21 0.12
N ARG A 44 -7.28 15.20 -0.67
CA ARG A 44 -8.19 16.16 -1.31
C ARG A 44 -7.92 16.17 -2.80
N ARG A 45 -8.93 15.81 -3.60
CA ARG A 45 -8.81 15.71 -5.07
C ARG A 45 -7.64 14.82 -5.51
N HIS A 46 -7.53 13.64 -4.91
CA HIS A 46 -6.49 12.63 -5.19
C HIS A 46 -5.05 13.04 -4.84
N GLN A 47 -4.87 14.10 -4.05
CA GLN A 47 -3.58 14.48 -3.48
C GLN A 47 -3.53 14.08 -2.00
N LYS A 48 -2.48 13.38 -1.57
CA LYS A 48 -2.18 13.11 -0.14
C LYS A 48 -1.91 14.44 0.57
N ILE A 49 -2.68 14.75 1.61
CA ILE A 49 -2.59 16.03 2.35
C ILE A 49 -1.97 15.83 3.73
N ILE A 50 -2.40 14.78 4.44
CA ILE A 50 -1.87 14.41 5.75
C ILE A 50 -1.52 12.92 5.70
N GLU A 51 -0.35 12.59 6.25
CA GLU A 51 0.16 11.23 6.36
C GLU A 51 0.61 11.01 7.80
N GLU A 52 0.19 9.89 8.40
CA GLU A 52 0.49 9.53 9.78
C GLU A 52 1.24 8.19 9.84
N ALA A 53 2.18 8.06 10.78
CA ALA A 53 2.93 6.83 11.00
C ALA A 53 3.17 6.58 12.51
N PRO A 54 3.02 5.34 13.01
CA PRO A 54 2.54 4.16 12.27
C PRO A 54 1.04 4.20 11.99
N ALA A 55 0.55 3.40 11.03
CA ALA A 55 -0.88 3.19 10.84
C ALA A 55 -1.52 2.57 12.09
N THR A 56 -2.64 3.13 12.55
CA THR A 56 -3.33 2.69 13.79
C THR A 56 -4.79 2.31 13.61
N ILE A 57 -5.37 2.60 12.44
CA ILE A 57 -6.82 2.45 12.19
C ILE A 57 -7.27 0.98 12.07
N ALA A 58 -6.40 0.09 11.59
CA ALA A 58 -6.71 -1.33 11.43
C ALA A 58 -6.25 -2.15 12.64
N PRO A 59 -6.87 -3.31 12.93
CA PRO A 59 -6.40 -4.24 13.94
C PRO A 59 -4.93 -4.63 13.71
N SER A 60 -4.16 -4.78 14.79
CA SER A 60 -2.74 -5.14 14.72
C SER A 60 -2.49 -6.42 13.91
N SER A 61 -3.36 -7.42 14.02
CA SER A 61 -3.30 -8.66 13.25
C SER A 61 -3.48 -8.44 11.74
N THR A 62 -4.24 -7.43 11.33
CA THR A 62 -4.40 -7.05 9.92
C THR A 62 -3.16 -6.30 9.43
N LEU A 63 -2.64 -5.36 10.21
CA LEU A 63 -1.41 -4.62 9.89
C LEU A 63 -0.21 -5.56 9.73
N GLU A 64 -0.04 -6.52 10.64
CA GLU A 64 1.01 -7.55 10.54
C GLU A 64 0.85 -8.43 9.29
N GLN A 65 -0.38 -8.69 8.85
CA GLN A 65 -0.62 -9.44 7.61
C GLN A 65 -0.27 -8.60 6.38
N MET A 66 -0.66 -7.32 6.36
CA MET A 66 -0.28 -6.38 5.30
C MET A 66 1.24 -6.31 5.15
N GLU A 67 1.97 -6.17 6.27
CA GLU A 67 3.43 -6.15 6.26
C GLU A 67 4.04 -7.45 5.70
N ARG A 68 3.55 -8.61 6.16
CA ARG A 68 3.99 -9.91 5.67
C ARG A 68 3.72 -10.09 4.17
N TYR A 69 2.58 -9.63 3.68
CA TYR A 69 2.24 -9.71 2.25
C TYR A 69 3.05 -8.75 1.39
N ALA A 70 3.33 -7.53 1.87
CA ALA A 70 4.19 -6.58 1.20
C ALA A 70 5.62 -7.13 1.03
N VAL A 71 6.19 -7.70 2.11
CA VAL A 71 7.50 -8.35 2.07
C VAL A 71 7.50 -9.56 1.13
N ARG A 72 6.45 -10.39 1.17
CA ARG A 72 6.33 -11.55 0.27
C ARG A 72 6.29 -11.13 -1.19
N MET A 73 5.52 -10.08 -1.52
CA MET A 73 5.43 -9.54 -2.88
C MET A 73 6.81 -9.04 -3.35
N ALA A 74 7.50 -8.26 -2.52
CA ALA A 74 8.83 -7.74 -2.82
C ALA A 74 9.83 -8.87 -3.13
N LYS A 75 9.85 -9.92 -2.30
CA LYS A 75 10.69 -11.10 -2.52
C LYS A 75 10.33 -11.87 -3.78
N MET A 76 9.04 -12.04 -4.06
CA MET A 76 8.56 -12.79 -5.25
C MET A 76 9.00 -12.15 -6.57
N VAL A 77 9.09 -10.82 -6.62
CA VAL A 77 9.51 -10.10 -7.83
C VAL A 77 11.00 -9.76 -7.85
N GLY A 78 11.76 -10.14 -6.81
CA GLY A 78 13.17 -9.80 -6.68
C GLY A 78 13.40 -8.28 -6.57
N TYR A 79 12.53 -7.58 -5.83
CA TYR A 79 12.61 -6.13 -5.69
C TYR A 79 13.90 -5.71 -4.99
N VAL A 80 14.46 -4.56 -5.40
CA VAL A 80 15.67 -3.94 -4.82
C VAL A 80 15.39 -2.47 -4.61
N SER A 81 15.93 -1.88 -3.54
CA SER A 81 15.71 -0.49 -3.08
C SER A 81 14.50 -0.33 -2.15
N ALA A 82 14.17 0.93 -1.83
CA ALA A 82 12.99 1.31 -1.08
C ALA A 82 11.75 1.26 -1.99
N GLY A 83 10.65 0.74 -1.45
CA GLY A 83 9.37 0.67 -2.16
C GLY A 83 8.20 0.89 -1.20
N THR A 84 7.03 1.17 -1.75
CA THR A 84 5.80 1.31 -0.97
C THR A 84 4.74 0.40 -1.58
N VAL A 85 4.12 -0.45 -0.77
CA VAL A 85 2.96 -1.24 -1.17
C VAL A 85 1.72 -0.53 -0.63
N GLU A 86 0.88 -0.02 -1.54
CA GLU A 86 -0.37 0.67 -1.19
C GLU A 86 -1.54 -0.32 -1.11
N TYR A 87 -2.38 -0.14 -0.09
CA TYR A 87 -3.55 -0.95 0.22
C TYR A 87 -4.77 -0.04 0.39
N LEU A 88 -5.93 -0.58 0.03
CA LEU A 88 -7.23 -0.04 0.44
C LEU A 88 -7.78 -0.93 1.56
N TYR A 89 -8.04 -0.34 2.73
CA TYR A 89 -8.56 -1.02 3.90
C TYR A 89 -9.98 -0.55 4.20
N SER A 90 -10.92 -1.49 4.39
CA SER A 90 -12.28 -1.19 4.84
C SER A 90 -12.60 -1.94 6.12
N GLU A 91 -13.29 -1.27 7.05
CA GLU A 91 -13.74 -1.88 8.31
C GLU A 91 -14.88 -2.89 8.10
N ASP A 92 -15.67 -2.71 7.04
CA ASP A 92 -16.82 -3.56 6.71
C ASP A 92 -16.48 -4.78 5.84
N GLY A 93 -15.22 -4.90 5.40
CA GLY A 93 -14.75 -5.99 4.53
C GLY A 93 -15.39 -6.01 3.14
N SER A 94 -15.98 -4.90 2.69
CA SER A 94 -16.54 -4.73 1.35
C SER A 94 -15.52 -4.51 0.24
#